data_AF-C0RBQ3-F1
#
_entry.id   AF-C0RBQ3-F1
#
_cell.length_a   1.000
_cell.length_b   1.000
_cell.length_c   1.000
_cell.angle_alpha   90.00
_cell.angle_beta   90.00
_cell.angle_gamma   90.00
#
_symmetry.space_group_name_H-M   'P 1'
#
loop_
_entity.id
_entity.type
_entity.pdbx_description
1 polymer ?
#
loop_
_entity_poly.entity_id
_entity_poly.type
_entity_poly.pdbx_seq_one_letter_code
_entity_poly.pdbx_strand_id
1 'polypeptide(L)' 'MADDVKKAKDPITAAIGSTGEQQNAAAFNEAAMKKDAQIAAAIVLRGMAKEGEFALIAF' A
#
# COMPACT_ATOMS: atom_id res chain seq x y z
N MET A 1 -8.69 2.76 7.05
CA MET A 1 -7.59 1.82 6.74
C MET A 1 -8.10 0.74 5.81
N ALA A 2 -7.24 0.18 4.95
CA ALA A 2 -7.60 -0.98 4.13
C ALA A 2 -7.43 -2.25 4.96
N ASP A 3 -8.35 -3.22 4.87
CA ASP A 3 -8.17 -4.52 5.55
C ASP A 3 -6.96 -5.30 5.00
N ASP A 4 -6.66 -5.13 3.72
CA ASP A 4 -5.50 -5.70 3.02
C ASP A 4 -5.16 -4.80 1.82
N VAL A 5 -3.87 -4.46 1.64
CA VAL A 5 -3.38 -3.66 0.50
C VAL A 5 -3.71 -4.28 -0.86
N LYS A 6 -3.92 -5.61 -0.93
CA LYS A 6 -4.35 -6.30 -2.15
C LYS A 6 -5.66 -5.78 -2.70
N LYS A 7 -6.55 -5.29 -1.83
CA LYS A 7 -7.90 -4.79 -2.15
C LYS A 7 -7.96 -3.28 -2.34
N ALA A 8 -6.82 -2.58 -2.27
CA ALA A 8 -6.79 -1.13 -2.43
C ALA A 8 -7.15 -0.75 -3.88
N LYS A 9 -8.13 0.15 -4.07
CA LYS A 9 -8.61 0.59 -5.39
C LYS A 9 -8.10 1.98 -5.79
N ASP A 10 -7.50 2.71 -4.85
CA ASP A 10 -6.96 4.06 -5.04
C ASP A 10 -5.65 4.27 -4.24
N PRO A 11 -4.70 5.06 -4.75
CA PRO A 11 -3.36 5.23 -4.16
C PRO A 11 -3.34 5.64 -2.69
N ILE A 12 -4.37 6.38 -2.25
CA ILE A 12 -4.50 6.85 -0.87
C ILE A 12 -4.79 5.66 0.05
N THR A 13 -5.74 4.81 -0.34
CA THR A 13 -6.06 3.57 0.39
C THR A 13 -4.86 2.64 0.47
N ALA A 14 -4.06 2.55 -0.61
CA ALA A 14 -2.81 1.80 -0.61
C ALA A 14 -1.74 2.39 0.31
N ALA A 15 -1.58 3.71 0.31
CA ALA A 15 -0.59 4.41 1.14
C ALA A 15 -0.93 4.36 2.64
N ILE A 16 -2.22 4.39 2.99
CA ILE A 16 -2.68 4.14 4.35
C ILE A 16 -2.38 2.68 4.72
N GLY A 17 -2.72 1.75 3.82
CA GLY A 17 -2.45 0.33 3.96
C GLY A 17 -3.29 -0.37 5.03
N SER A 18 -2.85 -1.57 5.40
CA SER A 18 -3.40 -2.39 6.48
C SER A 18 -2.69 -2.14 7.81
N THR A 19 -3.31 -2.55 8.91
CA THR A 19 -2.78 -2.39 10.27
C THR A 19 -2.73 -3.73 11.00
N GLY A 20 -1.85 -3.87 11.99
CA GLY A 20 -1.73 -5.09 12.78
C GLY A 20 -1.07 -6.24 12.00
N GLU A 21 -1.53 -7.47 12.23
CA GLU A 21 -0.97 -8.70 11.62
C GLU A 21 -1.12 -8.73 10.10
N GLN A 22 -1.98 -7.88 9.53
CA GLN A 22 -2.20 -7.76 8.10
C GLN A 22 -1.19 -6.83 7.39
N GLN A 23 -0.18 -6.30 8.08
CA GLN A 23 0.87 -5.42 7.51
C GLN A 23 1.91 -6.12 6.62
N ASN A 24 1.63 -7.35 6.17
CA ASN A 24 2.54 -8.04 5.28
C ASN A 24 2.73 -7.27 3.97
N ALA A 25 3.97 -7.27 3.47
CA ALA A 25 4.34 -6.73 2.17
C ALA A 25 3.64 -7.53 1.05
N ALA A 26 2.41 -7.12 0.73
CA ALA A 26 1.60 -7.74 -0.30
C ALA A 26 1.55 -6.87 -1.55
N ALA A 27 1.64 -7.50 -2.72
CA ALA A 27 1.48 -6.81 -3.99
C ALA A 27 0.04 -6.33 -4.18
N PHE A 28 -0.13 -5.17 -4.82
CA PHE A 28 -1.45 -4.68 -5.19
C PHE A 28 -2.11 -5.58 -6.25
N ASN A 29 -3.37 -5.97 -6.03
CA ASN A 29 -4.06 -6.93 -6.92
C ASN A 29 -5.21 -6.31 -7.72
N GLU A 30 -5.75 -5.17 -7.28
CA GLU A 30 -6.82 -4.47 -8.00
C GLU A 30 -6.32 -3.90 -9.34
N ALA A 31 -7.14 -3.98 -10.39
CA ALA A 31 -6.80 -3.46 -11.72
C ALA A 31 -6.49 -1.95 -11.70
N ALA A 32 -7.13 -1.21 -10.78
CA ALA A 32 -6.88 0.20 -10.52
C ALA A 32 -5.59 0.47 -9.71
N MET A 33 -4.75 -0.53 -9.47
CA MET A 33 -3.44 -0.40 -8.83
C MET A 33 -2.30 -1.02 -9.62
N LYS A 34 -2.58 -1.71 -10.72
CA LYS A 34 -1.56 -2.32 -11.57
C LYS A 34 -0.86 -1.33 -12.50
N LYS A 35 -1.27 -0.05 -12.49
CA LYS A 35 -0.60 1.01 -13.26
C LYS A 35 0.56 1.58 -12.46
N ASP A 36 1.72 1.70 -13.09
CA ASP A 36 2.95 2.21 -12.45
C ASP A 36 2.74 3.59 -11.80
N ALA A 37 1.98 4.48 -12.46
CA ALA A 37 1.65 5.80 -11.92
C ALA A 37 0.88 5.72 -10.58
N GLN A 38 0.02 4.71 -10.39
CA GLN A 38 -0.77 4.53 -9.18
C GLN A 38 0.07 3.92 -8.05
N ILE A 39 0.98 3.00 -8.40
CA ILE A 39 1.96 2.44 -7.47
C ILE A 39 2.93 3.53 -6.99
N ALA A 40 3.46 4.34 -7.91
CA ALA A 40 4.35 5.46 -7.60
C ALA A 40 3.65 6.48 -6.69
N ALA A 41 2.39 6.83 -6.99
CA ALA A 41 1.61 7.71 -6.13
C ALA A 41 1.44 7.14 -4.71
N ALA A 42 1.14 5.85 -4.58
CA ALA A 42 0.99 5.19 -3.28
C ALA A 42 2.31 5.18 -2.48
N ILE A 43 3.45 4.93 -3.13
CA ILE A 43 4.79 4.95 -2.51
C ILE A 43 5.13 6.35 -2.03
N VAL A 44 4.93 7.37 -2.86
CA VAL A 44 5.20 8.77 -2.50
C VAL A 44 4.31 9.20 -1.34
N LEU A 45 3.01 8.90 -1.41
CA LEU A 45 2.06 9.18 -0.32
C LEU A 45 2.45 8.46 0.97
N ARG A 46 2.93 7.21 0.89
CA ARG A 46 3.44 6.48 2.05
C ARG A 46 4.67 7.18 2.62
N GLY A 47 5.69 7.47 1.82
CA GLY A 47 6.91 8.14 2.30
C GLY A 47 6.69 9.57 2.82
N MET A 48 5.61 10.23 2.41
CA MET A 48 5.21 11.54 2.92
C MET A 48 4.30 11.48 4.16
N ALA A 49 3.69 10.33 4.45
CA ALA A 49 2.80 10.17 5.60
C ALA A 49 3.59 10.14 6.92
N LYS A 50 3.01 10.69 7.99
CA LYS A 50 3.64 10.76 9.33
C LYS A 50 4.06 9.39 9.87
N GLU A 51 3.30 8.34 9.54
CA GLU A 51 3.56 6.93 9.94
C GLU A 51 3.94 6.06 8.73
N GLY A 52 4.55 6.70 7.72
CA GLY A 52 4.90 6.11 6.45
C GLY A 52 6.10 5.19 6.48
N GLU A 53 5.92 3.92 6.84
CA GLU A 53 7.00 2.91 6.77
C GLU A 53 6.75 1.87 5.67
N PHE A 54 7.82 1.42 5.01
CA PHE A 54 7.78 0.33 4.04
C PHE A 54 8.06 -0.99 4.74
N ALA A 55 7.05 -1.86 4.81
CA ALA A 55 7.23 -3.23 5.27
C ALA A 55 8.07 -4.00 4.24
N LEU A 56 9.18 -4.59 4.69
CA LEU A 56 9.98 -5.53 3.91
C LEU A 56 9.60 -6.94 4.33
N ILE A 57 9.45 -7.84 3.36
CA ILE A 57 9.34 -9.27 3.68
C ILE A 57 10.74 -9.73 4.10
N ALA A 58 10.90 -10.08 5.38
CA ALA A 58 12.05 -10.83 5.85
C ALA A 58 11.76 -12.31 5.56
N PHE A 59 12.61 -12.93 4.75
CA PHE A 59 12.52 -14.33 4.33
C PHE A 59 12.76 -15.30 5.50
#